data_AF-A0A8X8GR95-F1
#
_entry.id   AF-A0A8X8GR95-F1
#
_cell.length_a   1.000
_cell.length_b   1.000
_cell.length_c   1.000
_cell.angle_alpha   90.00
_cell.angle_beta   90.00
_cell.angle_gamma   90.00
#
_symmetry.space_group_name_H-M   'P 1'
#
loop_
_entity.id
_entity.type
_entity.pdbx_description
1 polymer ?
#
loop_
_entity_poly.entity_id
_entity_poly.type
_entity_poly.pdbx_seq_one_letter_code
_entity_poly.pdbx_strand_id
1 'polypeptide(L)'
;MARNPVPGSSGPDLLDGTLRSDRITGLEGDDTIFADAGHDVAFGDQGLDLIFGGAGFDTLYGGDDDDTLSGDDGDDLLHGGAGFDVLEGGSGNDTVYGAAGDDVFFGGEGEDWYYGGDGSDFILTGDFGYGGVNHAFGGDGDDFIAISVGGEGGAHGGAGVDVLLINWYDNFNGGGDIEIRLTGPDAGATGDGLTLDISGMEILVAFTYTGNDTVIGGQYGDDISVQLGANTVLAMEGDDRVTYATGAVNLLDGGDGDDLLVLSHAPSTALVFTVSGSQADDGHGSTIRNFEHYAVQGYFAADVIQLGSGDDFALGNGGNDSLSGFDGDDYLNGGTQDDVLDGGGGADTLLGDRGNDTLFGGDGADILRGGKGRDDLFGGAGADQFRMAIPLFEAGSLAETDIIHDFELGLDRVTVNNAVVGTAFASGALDAALFHFDGPVGTAAQFYLEELASGDVFRLILDMNGTDADGAAVLADLQGAHIAGMTAADIFIL
;
A
#
# COMPACT_ATOMS: atom_id res chain seq x y z
N MET A 1 11.98 18.66 -57.91
CA MET A 1 10.89 18.16 -58.76
C MET A 1 10.73 16.70 -58.39
N ALA A 2 9.73 16.38 -57.56
CA ALA A 2 9.37 15.01 -57.22
C ALA A 2 9.16 14.19 -58.51
N ARG A 3 9.71 12.98 -58.57
CA ARG A 3 9.42 12.03 -59.65
C ARG A 3 8.12 11.27 -59.35
N ASN A 4 7.67 10.51 -60.35
CA ASN A 4 6.46 9.70 -60.26
C ASN A 4 6.48 8.83 -58.99
N PRO A 5 5.31 8.59 -58.37
CA PRO A 5 5.17 7.64 -57.26
C PRO A 5 5.83 6.30 -57.60
N VAL A 6 6.34 5.62 -56.58
CA VAL A 6 6.72 4.20 -56.63
C VAL A 6 5.54 3.40 -56.06
N PRO A 7 4.58 2.96 -56.88
CA PRO A 7 3.43 2.20 -56.40
C PRO A 7 3.77 0.71 -56.27
N GLY A 8 3.35 0.11 -55.16
CA GLY A 8 3.24 -1.32 -54.98
C GLY A 8 2.02 -1.91 -55.69
N SER A 9 1.70 -3.13 -55.30
CA SER A 9 0.64 -3.99 -55.80
C SER A 9 -0.32 -4.34 -54.66
N SER A 10 -1.18 -5.35 -54.83
CA SER A 10 -2.10 -5.77 -53.77
C SER A 10 -1.59 -7.01 -53.02
N GLY A 11 -0.28 -7.18 -52.96
CA GLY A 11 0.36 -8.26 -52.26
C GLY A 11 1.81 -7.90 -51.98
N PRO A 12 2.54 -8.73 -51.21
CA PRO A 12 3.82 -8.35 -50.64
C PRO A 12 4.84 -7.83 -51.66
N ASP A 13 5.29 -6.61 -51.45
CA ASP A 13 6.24 -5.89 -52.29
C ASP A 13 7.53 -5.53 -51.53
N LEU A 14 8.61 -5.40 -52.31
CA LEU A 14 9.87 -4.82 -51.86
C LEU A 14 10.08 -3.55 -52.68
N LEU A 15 9.97 -2.40 -52.04
CA LEU A 15 9.97 -1.08 -52.68
C LEU A 15 11.21 -0.30 -52.24
N ASP A 16 12.09 -0.04 -53.20
CA ASP A 16 13.31 0.76 -52.98
C ASP A 16 13.13 2.17 -53.60
N GLY A 17 13.44 3.18 -52.79
CA GLY A 17 13.56 4.58 -53.16
C GLY A 17 14.87 4.89 -53.87
N THR A 18 15.27 6.15 -53.80
CA THR A 18 16.50 6.65 -54.40
C THR A 18 17.18 7.63 -53.45
N LEU A 19 18.35 8.14 -53.83
CA LEU A 19 19.05 9.21 -53.10
C LEU A 19 18.40 10.60 -53.27
N ARG A 20 17.09 10.68 -53.50
CA ARG A 20 16.31 11.91 -53.67
C ARG A 20 14.96 11.71 -53.02
N SER A 21 14.33 12.82 -52.64
CA SER A 21 12.92 12.86 -52.22
C SER A 21 11.98 12.12 -53.19
N ASP A 22 11.38 11.07 -52.68
CA ASP A 22 10.53 10.10 -53.32
C ASP A 22 9.16 10.06 -52.61
N ARG A 23 8.20 9.45 -53.31
CA ARG A 23 6.88 9.14 -52.74
C ARG A 23 6.59 7.68 -53.05
N ILE A 24 6.47 6.87 -52.01
CA ILE A 24 6.32 5.41 -52.10
C ILE A 24 4.96 5.02 -51.49
N THR A 25 4.29 4.02 -52.05
CA THR A 25 2.97 3.57 -51.56
C THR A 25 2.87 2.06 -51.74
N GLY A 26 2.70 1.32 -50.64
CA GLY A 26 2.60 -0.13 -50.56
C GLY A 26 1.27 -0.67 -51.11
N LEU A 27 0.16 -0.20 -50.52
CA LEU A 27 -1.24 -0.56 -50.79
C LEU A 27 -1.77 -1.70 -49.92
N GLU A 28 -1.94 -2.91 -50.46
CA GLU A 28 -2.41 -4.06 -49.67
C GLU A 28 -1.30 -5.11 -49.61
N GLY A 29 -1.15 -5.76 -48.46
CA GLY A 29 -0.21 -6.86 -48.24
C GLY A 29 1.08 -6.41 -47.56
N ASP A 30 1.73 -7.36 -46.89
CA ASP A 30 2.93 -7.11 -46.07
C ASP A 30 4.12 -6.61 -46.92
N ASP A 31 4.38 -5.32 -46.89
CA ASP A 31 5.38 -4.65 -47.72
C ASP A 31 6.67 -4.34 -46.96
N THR A 32 7.77 -4.25 -47.69
CA THR A 32 9.03 -3.71 -47.18
C THR A 32 9.45 -2.51 -48.01
N ILE A 33 9.54 -1.35 -47.36
CA ILE A 33 9.83 -0.06 -47.99
C ILE A 33 11.17 0.47 -47.48
N PHE A 34 12.09 0.74 -48.41
CA PHE A 34 13.34 1.47 -48.14
C PHE A 34 13.31 2.80 -48.88
N ALA A 35 13.11 3.93 -48.18
CA ALA A 35 13.07 5.24 -48.82
C ALA A 35 14.47 5.78 -49.22
N ASP A 36 15.53 5.23 -48.63
CA ASP A 36 16.96 5.54 -48.86
C ASP A 36 17.40 6.91 -48.33
N ALA A 37 17.54 7.94 -49.16
CA ALA A 37 18.04 9.24 -48.69
C ALA A 37 17.32 10.34 -49.42
N GLY A 38 16.79 11.33 -48.73
CA GLY A 38 15.87 12.23 -49.37
C GLY A 38 15.09 13.09 -48.39
N HIS A 39 13.84 13.32 -48.75
CA HIS A 39 12.80 13.90 -47.88
C HIS A 39 11.55 13.20 -48.39
N ASP A 40 11.35 12.03 -47.85
CA ASP A 40 10.57 10.97 -48.45
C ASP A 40 9.20 10.90 -47.81
N VAL A 41 8.23 10.41 -48.57
CA VAL A 41 6.89 10.13 -48.04
C VAL A 41 6.51 8.70 -48.38
N ALA A 42 6.40 7.86 -47.37
CA ALA A 42 6.07 6.44 -47.50
C ALA A 42 4.71 6.13 -46.86
N PHE A 43 3.97 5.21 -47.47
CA PHE A 43 2.68 4.70 -46.98
C PHE A 43 2.73 3.17 -47.09
N GLY A 44 2.50 2.46 -45.99
CA GLY A 44 2.24 1.00 -45.99
C GLY A 44 0.84 0.69 -46.50
N ASP A 45 -0.16 1.39 -45.93
CA ASP A 45 -1.60 1.24 -46.14
C ASP A 45 -2.23 0.04 -45.40
N GLN A 46 -2.35 -1.16 -45.97
CA GLN A 46 -2.92 -2.34 -45.27
C GLN A 46 -1.95 -3.50 -45.32
N GLY A 47 -1.69 -4.14 -44.18
CA GLY A 47 -0.79 -5.28 -44.11
C GLY A 47 0.24 -5.10 -43.00
N LEU A 48 1.09 -6.09 -42.78
CA LEU A 48 2.18 -5.96 -41.81
C LEU A 48 3.40 -5.35 -42.49
N ASP A 49 3.55 -4.04 -42.41
CA ASP A 49 4.53 -3.31 -43.20
C ASP A 49 5.80 -3.00 -42.42
N LEU A 50 6.93 -2.99 -43.14
CA LEU A 50 8.24 -2.61 -42.62
C LEU A 50 8.78 -1.43 -43.42
N ILE A 51 8.88 -0.26 -42.78
CA ILE A 51 9.21 1.00 -43.45
C ILE A 51 10.45 1.64 -42.83
N PHE A 52 11.45 1.94 -43.67
CA PHE A 52 12.66 2.69 -43.30
C PHE A 52 12.73 4.01 -44.08
N GLY A 53 12.77 5.14 -43.36
CA GLY A 53 12.93 6.49 -43.93
C GLY A 53 14.33 6.70 -44.51
N GLY A 54 15.34 6.36 -43.72
CA GLY A 54 16.73 6.50 -44.12
C GLY A 54 17.27 7.89 -43.77
N ALA A 55 17.99 8.54 -44.68
CA ALA A 55 18.59 9.84 -44.35
C ALA A 55 17.75 11.02 -44.88
N GLY A 56 17.30 11.90 -44.00
CA GLY A 56 16.59 13.14 -44.34
C GLY A 56 15.36 13.37 -43.47
N PHE A 57 14.62 14.46 -43.72
CA PHE A 57 13.32 14.70 -43.09
C PHE A 57 12.22 13.93 -43.82
N ASP A 58 11.81 12.81 -43.26
CA ASP A 58 10.88 11.86 -43.87
C ASP A 58 9.51 11.88 -43.19
N THR A 59 8.51 11.36 -43.88
CA THR A 59 7.15 11.20 -43.36
C THR A 59 6.65 9.81 -43.67
N LEU A 60 6.45 9.01 -42.63
CA LEU A 60 6.13 7.59 -42.72
C LEU A 60 4.74 7.34 -42.14
N TYR A 61 3.93 6.56 -42.87
CA TYR A 61 2.62 6.09 -42.44
C TYR A 61 2.59 4.56 -42.55
N GLY A 62 2.34 3.86 -41.45
CA GLY A 62 2.10 2.41 -41.42
C GLY A 62 0.76 2.13 -42.08
N GLY A 63 -0.33 2.37 -41.36
CA GLY A 63 -1.68 2.26 -41.89
C GLY A 63 -2.60 1.46 -40.99
N ASP A 64 -3.30 0.48 -41.55
CA ASP A 64 -4.04 -0.53 -40.80
C ASP A 64 -3.14 -1.77 -40.61
N ASP A 65 -3.32 -2.50 -39.49
CA ASP A 65 -2.58 -3.69 -39.05
C ASP A 65 -1.24 -3.37 -38.33
N ASP A 66 -0.52 -4.39 -37.85
CA ASP A 66 0.65 -4.23 -36.96
C ASP A 66 1.93 -3.90 -37.77
N ASP A 67 2.39 -2.64 -37.73
CA ASP A 67 3.49 -2.15 -38.56
C ASP A 67 4.81 -1.96 -37.81
N THR A 68 5.90 -1.81 -38.56
CA THR A 68 7.22 -1.42 -38.02
C THR A 68 7.82 -0.28 -38.83
N LEU A 69 8.00 0.88 -38.20
CA LEU A 69 8.51 2.09 -38.84
C LEU A 69 9.81 2.56 -38.16
N SER A 70 10.78 2.99 -38.97
CA SER A 70 12.01 3.61 -38.50
C SER A 70 12.32 4.87 -39.32
N GLY A 71 12.51 6.02 -38.66
CA GLY A 71 12.89 7.29 -39.28
C GLY A 71 14.34 7.29 -39.77
N ASP A 72 15.23 6.64 -39.02
CA ASP A 72 16.69 6.60 -39.20
C ASP A 72 17.38 7.97 -38.93
N ASP A 73 18.01 8.63 -39.91
CA ASP A 73 18.79 9.86 -39.68
C ASP A 73 17.98 11.08 -40.17
N GLY A 74 17.40 11.88 -39.28
CA GLY A 74 16.52 12.98 -39.68
C GLY A 74 15.70 13.57 -38.54
N ASP A 75 15.06 14.72 -38.80
CA ASP A 75 13.91 15.14 -37.98
C ASP A 75 12.64 14.59 -38.65
N ASP A 76 12.16 13.45 -38.20
CA ASP A 76 11.17 12.64 -38.90
C ASP A 76 9.75 12.73 -38.32
N LEU A 77 8.77 12.41 -39.16
CA LEU A 77 7.36 12.30 -38.76
C LEU A 77 6.86 10.87 -39.02
N LEU A 78 6.55 10.15 -37.95
CA LEU A 78 6.08 8.77 -38.00
C LEU A 78 4.63 8.67 -37.50
N HIS A 79 3.82 7.90 -38.22
CA HIS A 79 2.46 7.53 -37.84
C HIS A 79 2.29 6.02 -38.00
N GLY A 80 2.11 5.28 -36.90
CA GLY A 80 1.80 3.85 -36.89
C GLY A 80 0.45 3.59 -37.55
N GLY A 81 -0.63 4.04 -36.91
CA GLY A 81 -1.97 3.98 -37.47
C GLY A 81 -2.90 3.16 -36.58
N ALA A 82 -3.45 2.07 -37.09
CA ALA A 82 -4.34 1.20 -36.33
C ALA A 82 -3.74 -0.20 -36.26
N GLY A 83 -3.35 -0.67 -35.09
CA GLY A 83 -2.65 -1.95 -34.93
C GLY A 83 -1.75 -1.92 -33.71
N PHE A 84 -1.00 -2.99 -33.48
CA PHE A 84 0.16 -2.97 -32.58
C PHE A 84 1.37 -2.51 -33.39
N ASP A 85 1.80 -1.26 -33.23
CA ASP A 85 2.89 -0.71 -34.03
C ASP A 85 4.22 -0.68 -33.27
N VAL A 86 5.33 -0.83 -34.00
CA VAL A 86 6.69 -0.64 -33.47
C VAL A 86 7.33 0.56 -34.18
N LEU A 87 7.62 1.61 -33.42
CA LEU A 87 8.02 2.91 -33.96
C LEU A 87 9.39 3.34 -33.41
N GLU A 88 10.33 3.64 -34.30
CA GLU A 88 11.66 4.15 -33.94
C GLU A 88 11.93 5.49 -34.64
N GLY A 89 12.11 6.57 -33.85
CA GLY A 89 12.43 7.90 -34.40
C GLY A 89 13.79 7.91 -35.09
N GLY A 90 14.84 7.59 -34.34
CA GLY A 90 16.20 7.55 -34.85
C GLY A 90 17.04 8.74 -34.36
N SER A 91 17.85 9.34 -35.22
CA SER A 91 18.71 10.47 -34.87
C SER A 91 18.16 11.77 -35.42
N GLY A 92 17.89 12.74 -34.57
CA GLY A 92 17.32 14.04 -34.90
C GLY A 92 16.11 14.33 -34.04
N ASN A 93 15.39 15.40 -34.30
CA ASN A 93 14.25 15.79 -33.48
C ASN A 93 12.95 15.23 -34.07
N ASP A 94 12.50 14.09 -33.55
CA ASP A 94 11.43 13.32 -34.18
C ASP A 94 10.05 13.63 -33.59
N THR A 95 9.01 13.34 -34.37
CA THR A 95 7.62 13.31 -33.89
C THR A 95 6.98 11.99 -34.28
N VAL A 96 6.55 11.21 -33.29
CA VAL A 96 6.10 9.83 -33.46
C VAL A 96 4.70 9.66 -32.86
N TYR A 97 3.76 9.13 -33.65
CA TYR A 97 2.38 8.86 -33.27
C TYR A 97 2.06 7.36 -33.43
N GLY A 98 1.59 6.70 -32.37
CA GLY A 98 1.06 5.33 -32.41
C GLY A 98 -0.36 5.28 -32.99
N ALA A 99 -1.22 6.12 -32.41
CA ALA A 99 -2.62 6.33 -32.73
C ALA A 99 -3.59 5.32 -32.11
N ALA A 100 -3.86 4.15 -32.70
CA ALA A 100 -4.84 3.22 -32.12
C ALA A 100 -4.28 1.80 -32.02
N GLY A 101 -4.32 1.24 -30.82
CA GLY A 101 -3.78 -0.06 -30.48
C GLY A 101 -2.67 0.07 -29.44
N ASP A 102 -2.16 -1.07 -28.98
CA ASP A 102 -1.13 -1.09 -27.94
C ASP A 102 0.24 -0.93 -28.63
N ASP A 103 0.89 0.23 -28.56
CA ASP A 103 2.07 0.53 -29.40
C ASP A 103 3.40 0.47 -28.62
N VAL A 104 4.51 0.30 -29.35
CA VAL A 104 5.86 0.29 -28.79
C VAL A 104 6.74 1.34 -29.46
N PHE A 105 7.29 2.24 -28.65
CA PHE A 105 8.17 3.31 -29.10
C PHE A 105 9.60 3.11 -28.61
N PHE A 106 10.54 3.20 -29.54
CA PHE A 106 11.97 3.30 -29.27
C PHE A 106 12.45 4.68 -29.70
N GLY A 107 12.96 5.44 -28.75
CA GLY A 107 13.54 6.74 -29.03
C GLY A 107 14.98 6.65 -29.49
N GLY A 108 15.54 7.80 -29.85
CA GLY A 108 16.94 7.91 -30.22
C GLY A 108 17.57 9.23 -29.78
N GLU A 109 18.45 9.79 -30.60
CA GLU A 109 19.21 11.00 -30.26
C GLU A 109 18.42 12.24 -30.67
N GLY A 110 18.07 13.14 -29.75
CA GLY A 110 17.44 14.41 -30.13
C GLY A 110 16.39 14.90 -29.15
N GLU A 111 15.68 15.97 -29.50
CA GLU A 111 14.49 16.43 -28.78
C GLU A 111 13.23 15.90 -29.47
N ASP A 112 12.67 14.83 -28.93
CA ASP A 112 11.61 14.05 -29.57
C ASP A 112 10.24 14.24 -28.90
N TRP A 113 9.19 13.98 -29.69
CA TRP A 113 7.80 13.96 -29.24
C TRP A 113 7.14 12.62 -29.53
N TYR A 114 6.68 11.91 -28.51
CA TYR A 114 6.01 10.61 -28.60
C TYR A 114 4.55 10.74 -28.14
N TYR A 115 3.62 10.24 -28.95
CA TYR A 115 2.20 10.20 -28.64
C TYR A 115 1.67 8.78 -28.86
N GLY A 116 1.33 8.08 -27.79
CA GLY A 116 0.76 6.73 -27.78
C GLY A 116 -0.59 6.69 -28.49
N GLY A 117 -1.64 7.23 -27.87
CA GLY A 117 -2.96 7.36 -28.46
C GLY A 117 -4.00 6.56 -27.69
N ASP A 118 -4.82 5.77 -28.38
CA ASP A 118 -5.75 4.83 -27.76
C ASP A 118 -5.04 3.47 -27.60
N GLY A 119 -4.96 2.89 -26.40
CA GLY A 119 -4.31 1.60 -26.16
C GLY A 119 -3.35 1.64 -24.97
N SER A 120 -2.80 0.49 -24.62
CA SER A 120 -1.78 0.39 -23.57
C SER A 120 -0.39 0.45 -24.19
N ASP A 121 0.25 1.61 -24.13
CA ASP A 121 1.46 1.90 -24.87
C ASP A 121 2.74 1.70 -24.07
N PHE A 122 3.85 1.40 -24.75
CA PHE A 122 5.17 1.25 -24.16
C PHE A 122 6.18 2.20 -24.79
N ILE A 123 6.53 3.28 -24.10
CA ILE A 123 7.38 4.35 -24.61
C ILE A 123 8.76 4.32 -23.94
N LEU A 124 9.83 4.06 -24.71
CA LEU A 124 11.22 4.16 -24.25
C LEU A 124 11.97 5.26 -25.00
N THR A 125 12.25 6.41 -24.38
CA THR A 125 12.86 7.54 -25.12
C THR A 125 14.39 7.46 -25.30
N GLY A 126 15.01 6.29 -25.11
CA GLY A 126 16.34 5.94 -25.65
C GLY A 126 17.62 6.59 -25.07
N ASP A 127 17.63 7.82 -24.57
CA ASP A 127 18.89 8.55 -24.38
C ASP A 127 19.55 8.35 -23.00
N PHE A 128 20.41 7.34 -22.87
CA PHE A 128 21.25 7.14 -21.68
C PHE A 128 22.57 7.96 -21.68
N GLY A 129 22.74 8.98 -22.55
CA GLY A 129 24.06 9.55 -22.81
C GLY A 129 24.19 11.05 -23.07
N TYR A 130 23.35 11.69 -23.88
CA TYR A 130 23.61 13.06 -24.35
C TYR A 130 22.38 13.87 -24.82
N GLY A 131 21.62 14.42 -23.87
CA GLY A 131 21.09 15.78 -23.96
C GLY A 131 19.81 16.05 -24.75
N GLY A 132 19.01 15.03 -25.06
CA GLY A 132 17.64 15.22 -25.56
C GLY A 132 16.65 15.71 -24.49
N VAL A 133 15.79 16.66 -24.83
CA VAL A 133 14.60 17.05 -24.06
C VAL A 133 13.39 16.40 -24.71
N ASN A 134 13.02 15.22 -24.21
CA ASN A 134 11.94 14.42 -24.80
C ASN A 134 10.60 14.68 -24.12
N HIS A 135 9.54 14.60 -24.93
CA HIS A 135 8.15 14.72 -24.51
C HIS A 135 7.40 13.44 -24.85
N ALA A 136 6.82 12.77 -23.85
CA ALA A 136 6.04 11.55 -24.04
C ALA A 136 4.61 11.71 -23.52
N PHE A 137 3.65 11.26 -24.31
CA PHE A 137 2.22 11.25 -23.98
C PHE A 137 1.70 9.84 -24.23
N GLY A 138 1.20 9.16 -23.21
CA GLY A 138 0.59 7.82 -23.32
C GLY A 138 -0.74 7.92 -24.05
N GLY A 139 -1.80 8.39 -23.38
CA GLY A 139 -3.09 8.67 -24.00
C GLY A 139 -4.23 8.04 -23.23
N ASP A 140 -5.09 7.26 -23.91
CA ASP A 140 -6.15 6.49 -23.28
C ASP A 140 -5.68 5.03 -23.13
N GLY A 141 -5.54 4.50 -21.92
CA GLY A 141 -5.12 3.12 -21.65
C GLY A 141 -4.14 3.05 -20.49
N ASP A 142 -3.68 1.84 -20.15
CA ASP A 142 -2.67 1.66 -19.10
C ASP A 142 -1.27 1.72 -19.74
N ASP A 143 -0.55 2.83 -19.58
CA ASP A 143 0.69 3.08 -20.32
C ASP A 143 1.96 2.82 -19.50
N PHE A 144 3.06 2.50 -20.18
CA PHE A 144 4.40 2.43 -19.59
C PHE A 144 5.33 3.41 -20.29
N ILE A 145 5.84 4.39 -19.55
CA ILE A 145 6.72 5.42 -20.10
C ILE A 145 8.05 5.38 -19.33
N ALA A 146 9.16 5.17 -20.04
CA ALA A 146 10.50 5.32 -19.50
C ALA A 146 11.25 6.44 -20.21
N ILE A 147 11.53 7.50 -19.46
CA ILE A 147 12.24 8.69 -19.94
C ILE A 147 13.58 8.86 -19.24
N SER A 148 14.58 9.25 -20.03
CA SER A 148 15.89 9.70 -19.54
C SER A 148 15.98 11.18 -19.88
N VAL A 149 15.87 12.07 -18.89
CA VAL A 149 15.73 13.51 -19.16
C VAL A 149 17.00 14.26 -18.81
N GLY A 150 17.56 14.93 -19.82
CA GLY A 150 18.66 15.86 -19.70
C GLY A 150 18.20 17.31 -19.90
N GLY A 151 17.13 17.76 -19.25
CA GLY A 151 16.55 19.11 -19.41
C GLY A 151 15.06 19.19 -19.05
N GLU A 152 14.34 20.25 -19.45
CA GLU A 152 12.91 20.50 -19.15
C GLU A 152 11.92 19.55 -19.89
N GLY A 153 12.26 18.27 -20.01
CA GLY A 153 11.43 17.26 -20.68
C GLY A 153 10.21 16.89 -19.84
N GLY A 154 9.26 16.15 -20.40
CA GLY A 154 8.03 15.80 -19.67
C GLY A 154 7.40 14.50 -20.16
N ALA A 155 6.75 13.79 -19.25
CA ALA A 155 5.91 12.64 -19.56
C ALA A 155 4.51 12.86 -19.01
N HIS A 156 3.52 12.42 -19.78
CA HIS A 156 2.11 12.43 -19.44
C HIS A 156 1.58 11.02 -19.71
N GLY A 157 1.09 10.31 -18.69
CA GLY A 157 0.46 8.99 -18.88
C GLY A 157 -0.85 9.17 -19.63
N GLY A 158 -1.89 9.65 -18.94
CA GLY A 158 -3.13 10.05 -19.58
C GLY A 158 -4.30 9.45 -18.81
N ALA A 159 -5.31 8.93 -19.50
CA ALA A 159 -6.43 8.25 -18.88
C ALA A 159 -6.13 6.76 -18.72
N GLY A 160 -6.02 6.27 -17.48
CA GLY A 160 -5.76 4.87 -17.17
C GLY A 160 -4.86 4.75 -15.96
N VAL A 161 -4.31 3.55 -15.74
CA VAL A 161 -3.28 3.30 -14.72
C VAL A 161 -1.92 3.22 -15.40
N ASP A 162 -1.13 4.27 -15.23
CA ASP A 162 0.13 4.45 -15.94
C ASP A 162 1.35 4.15 -15.05
N VAL A 163 2.44 3.69 -15.66
CA VAL A 163 3.72 3.46 -14.99
C VAL A 163 4.78 4.37 -15.62
N LEU A 164 5.36 5.23 -14.82
CA LEU A 164 6.40 6.16 -15.25
C LEU A 164 7.75 5.87 -14.57
N LEU A 165 8.76 5.52 -15.36
CA LEU A 165 10.15 5.41 -14.93
C LEU A 165 10.96 6.63 -15.39
N ILE A 166 11.59 7.30 -14.43
CA ILE A 166 12.38 8.52 -14.71
C ILE A 166 13.82 8.35 -14.24
N ASN A 167 14.75 8.77 -15.09
CA ASN A 167 16.14 9.02 -14.73
C ASN A 167 16.45 10.54 -14.77
N TRP A 168 16.24 11.22 -13.63
CA TRP A 168 16.69 12.56 -13.14
C TRP A 168 16.13 13.91 -13.71
N TYR A 169 15.68 14.79 -12.78
CA TYR A 169 15.24 16.23 -12.83
C TYR A 169 14.00 16.67 -13.66
N ASP A 170 13.01 17.23 -12.94
CA ASP A 170 11.93 18.18 -13.33
C ASP A 170 10.49 17.71 -13.68
N ASN A 171 9.59 18.71 -13.80
CA ASN A 171 8.13 18.82 -13.51
C ASN A 171 7.16 17.87 -14.23
N PHE A 172 6.14 17.40 -13.49
CA PHE A 172 4.98 16.66 -14.02
C PHE A 172 3.70 17.50 -13.94
N ASN A 173 2.81 17.34 -14.92
CA ASN A 173 1.43 17.85 -14.89
C ASN A 173 0.56 16.85 -15.66
N GLY A 174 -0.33 16.14 -14.99
CA GLY A 174 -1.22 15.17 -15.63
C GLY A 174 -2.39 14.85 -14.71
N GLY A 175 -3.42 14.18 -15.22
CA GLY A 175 -4.48 13.61 -14.39
C GLY A 175 -4.79 12.21 -14.88
N GLY A 176 -4.97 11.29 -13.93
CA GLY A 176 -4.92 9.83 -14.09
C GLY A 176 -4.15 9.19 -12.94
N ASP A 177 -4.19 7.85 -12.83
CA ASP A 177 -3.50 7.12 -11.77
C ASP A 177 -2.06 6.85 -12.24
N ILE A 178 -1.03 7.47 -11.65
CA ILE A 178 0.37 7.29 -12.11
C ILE A 178 1.22 6.64 -11.02
N GLU A 179 1.89 5.53 -11.33
CA GLU A 179 2.92 4.95 -10.46
C GLU A 179 4.32 5.45 -10.86
N ILE A 180 4.98 6.21 -9.98
CA ILE A 180 6.33 6.77 -10.23
C ILE A 180 7.39 5.90 -9.55
N ARG A 181 8.25 5.22 -10.33
CA ARG A 181 9.37 4.39 -9.82
C ARG A 181 10.73 4.93 -10.26
N LEU A 182 11.59 5.25 -9.29
CA LEU A 182 12.94 5.77 -9.51
C LEU A 182 14.01 4.67 -9.33
N THR A 183 14.87 4.41 -10.34
CA THR A 183 15.97 3.42 -10.23
C THR A 183 17.27 3.91 -10.91
N GLY A 184 18.38 4.10 -10.17
CA GLY A 184 19.67 4.46 -10.79
C GLY A 184 20.90 4.37 -9.86
N PRO A 185 22.09 3.91 -10.34
CA PRO A 185 23.29 3.67 -9.52
C PRO A 185 24.24 4.88 -9.35
N ASP A 186 23.98 6.04 -9.97
CA ASP A 186 24.84 7.24 -9.91
C ASP A 186 24.18 8.43 -9.16
N ALA A 187 23.38 8.16 -8.12
CA ALA A 187 22.97 9.15 -7.10
C ALA A 187 24.12 9.50 -6.13
N GLY A 188 25.34 9.61 -6.65
CA GLY A 188 26.57 9.95 -5.94
C GLY A 188 26.80 11.46 -5.75
N ALA A 189 25.78 12.29 -5.93
CA ALA A 189 25.81 13.69 -5.52
C ALA A 189 25.25 13.78 -4.09
N THR A 190 26.16 13.93 -3.14
CA THR A 190 25.86 14.29 -1.77
C THR A 190 24.97 15.54 -1.71
N GLY A 191 23.69 15.38 -1.39
CA GLY A 191 22.93 16.42 -0.68
C GLY A 191 21.94 17.29 -1.44
N ASP A 192 21.53 16.95 -2.67
CA ASP A 192 20.47 17.70 -3.36
C ASP A 192 19.18 16.85 -3.38
N GLY A 193 18.15 17.32 -2.67
CA GLY A 193 16.85 16.68 -2.56
C GLY A 193 16.04 16.70 -3.85
N LEU A 194 15.19 15.69 -4.07
CA LEU A 194 14.26 15.65 -5.20
C LEU A 194 12.97 16.38 -4.85
N THR A 195 12.54 17.33 -5.69
CA THR A 195 11.20 17.94 -5.59
C THR A 195 10.31 17.35 -6.67
N LEU A 196 9.18 16.79 -6.28
CA LEU A 196 8.19 16.18 -7.14
C LEU A 196 6.83 16.87 -6.87
N ASP A 197 6.28 17.52 -7.89
CA ASP A 197 4.94 18.12 -7.89
C ASP A 197 4.06 17.25 -8.79
N ILE A 198 3.02 16.65 -8.21
CA ILE A 198 2.09 15.74 -8.88
C ILE A 198 0.67 16.29 -8.91
N SER A 199 0.52 17.62 -8.79
CA SER A 199 -0.78 18.28 -8.76
C SER A 199 -1.67 17.89 -9.96
N GLY A 200 -2.70 17.09 -9.68
CA GLY A 200 -3.70 16.62 -10.65
C GLY A 200 -3.88 15.10 -10.76
N MET A 201 -3.05 14.30 -10.09
CA MET A 201 -2.96 12.84 -10.25
C MET A 201 -3.46 12.09 -8.99
N GLU A 202 -3.76 10.78 -9.11
CA GLU A 202 -3.96 9.83 -8.00
C GLU A 202 -2.72 8.90 -8.00
N ILE A 203 -1.80 9.02 -7.05
CA ILE A 203 -0.45 8.44 -7.24
C ILE A 203 0.02 7.53 -6.13
N LEU A 204 0.74 6.47 -6.54
CA LEU A 204 1.71 5.78 -5.70
C LEU A 204 3.13 6.32 -5.96
N VAL A 205 3.70 7.09 -5.03
CA VAL A 205 5.10 7.54 -5.07
C VAL A 205 5.93 6.67 -4.12
N ALA A 206 6.95 5.97 -4.61
CA ALA A 206 7.88 5.24 -3.74
C ALA A 206 9.33 5.62 -4.02
N PHE A 207 9.97 6.33 -3.08
CA PHE A 207 11.42 6.52 -3.10
C PHE A 207 12.11 5.27 -2.54
N THR A 208 13.24 4.87 -3.15
CA THR A 208 14.06 3.73 -2.66
C THR A 208 15.42 4.16 -2.10
N TYR A 209 15.65 5.48 -1.97
CA TYR A 209 16.97 6.05 -1.66
C TYR A 209 16.94 7.01 -0.47
N THR A 210 18.11 7.27 0.10
CA THR A 210 18.29 8.19 1.23
C THR A 210 18.49 9.64 0.73
N GLY A 211 17.63 10.57 1.11
CA GLY A 211 17.62 11.95 0.57
C GLY A 211 16.62 12.85 1.31
N ASN A 212 16.73 14.16 1.16
CA ASN A 212 15.73 15.10 1.68
C ASN A 212 14.74 15.41 0.56
N ASP A 213 13.64 14.67 0.47
CA ASP A 213 12.73 14.77 -0.67
C ASP A 213 11.58 15.74 -0.39
N THR A 214 10.99 16.31 -1.44
CA THR A 214 9.77 17.13 -1.35
C THR A 214 8.73 16.55 -2.29
N VAL A 215 7.58 16.15 -1.78
CA VAL A 215 6.43 15.66 -2.54
C VAL A 215 5.25 16.59 -2.31
N ILE A 216 4.59 16.99 -3.39
CA ILE A 216 3.35 17.76 -3.36
C ILE A 216 2.30 16.95 -4.11
N GLY A 217 1.30 16.47 -3.37
CA GLY A 217 0.16 15.68 -3.84
C GLY A 217 -0.88 16.47 -4.63
N GLY A 218 -1.93 15.76 -5.02
CA GLY A 218 -2.95 16.14 -5.97
C GLY A 218 -4.27 16.62 -5.36
N GLN A 219 -5.36 16.32 -6.05
CA GLN A 219 -6.73 16.60 -5.61
C GLN A 219 -7.53 15.30 -5.35
N TYR A 220 -6.82 14.18 -5.39
CA TYR A 220 -7.31 12.81 -5.26
C TYR A 220 -6.43 12.12 -4.21
N GLY A 221 -6.85 10.96 -3.71
CA GLY A 221 -6.10 10.26 -2.67
C GLY A 221 -4.74 9.74 -3.17
N ASP A 222 -3.66 10.18 -2.55
CA ASP A 222 -2.29 9.80 -2.92
C ASP A 222 -1.67 8.81 -1.91
N ASP A 223 -1.02 7.75 -2.37
CA ASP A 223 -0.16 6.87 -1.56
C ASP A 223 1.32 7.28 -1.71
N ILE A 224 1.82 8.05 -0.75
CA ILE A 224 3.14 8.67 -0.78
C ILE A 224 4.06 7.96 0.21
N SER A 225 5.10 7.28 -0.29
CA SER A 225 6.12 6.63 0.53
C SER A 225 7.49 7.31 0.41
N VAL A 226 7.93 7.97 1.47
CA VAL A 226 9.27 8.59 1.60
C VAL A 226 10.19 7.78 2.52
N GLN A 227 11.49 7.73 2.20
CA GLN A 227 12.49 6.96 2.95
C GLN A 227 13.33 7.84 3.90
N LEU A 228 14.45 7.33 4.41
CA LEU A 228 15.34 8.03 5.34
C LEU A 228 15.84 9.39 4.79
N GLY A 229 15.54 10.47 5.50
CA GLY A 229 16.04 11.82 5.28
C GLY A 229 15.02 12.87 5.73
N ALA A 230 15.37 14.15 5.63
CA ALA A 230 14.49 15.24 6.08
C ALA A 230 13.53 15.63 4.94
N ASN A 231 12.39 14.94 4.87
CA ASN A 231 11.45 15.06 3.77
C ASN A 231 10.36 16.10 4.03
N THR A 232 9.76 16.61 2.97
CA THR A 232 8.55 17.42 2.98
C THR A 232 7.48 16.71 2.15
N VAL A 233 6.30 16.45 2.72
CA VAL A 233 5.14 15.91 2.01
C VAL A 233 3.96 16.84 2.29
N LEU A 234 3.32 17.32 1.23
CA LEU A 234 2.08 18.08 1.27
C LEU A 234 1.08 17.33 0.39
N ALA A 235 0.20 16.50 0.96
CA ALA A 235 -0.64 15.60 0.16
C ALA A 235 -1.85 16.31 -0.49
N MET A 236 -2.27 17.45 0.06
CA MET A 236 -3.22 18.42 -0.52
C MET A 236 -4.70 18.07 -0.34
N GLU A 237 -5.48 17.77 -1.39
CA GLU A 237 -6.88 17.34 -1.23
C GLU A 237 -6.99 15.86 -1.61
N GLY A 238 -7.84 15.09 -0.95
CA GLY A 238 -7.97 13.65 -1.21
C GLY A 238 -7.85 12.85 0.08
N ASP A 239 -8.23 11.56 0.06
CA ASP A 239 -8.00 10.67 1.21
C ASP A 239 -6.62 10.04 1.04
N ASP A 240 -5.60 10.63 1.65
CA ASP A 240 -4.20 10.36 1.36
C ASP A 240 -3.59 9.33 2.31
N ARG A 241 -2.59 8.56 1.85
CA ARG A 241 -1.77 7.67 2.66
C ARG A 241 -0.31 8.11 2.60
N VAL A 242 0.27 8.52 3.72
CA VAL A 242 1.68 8.92 3.77
C VAL A 242 2.50 7.93 4.60
N THR A 243 3.36 7.16 3.95
CA THR A 243 4.31 6.25 4.58
C THR A 243 5.68 6.90 4.73
N TYR A 244 6.25 6.89 5.94
CA TYR A 244 7.59 7.43 6.19
C TYR A 244 8.42 6.63 7.21
N ALA A 245 9.72 6.91 7.22
CA ALA A 245 10.66 6.38 8.20
C ALA A 245 11.13 7.47 9.19
N THR A 246 11.14 7.14 10.48
CA THR A 246 11.67 8.03 11.54
C THR A 246 13.19 8.24 11.44
N GLY A 247 13.69 9.31 12.06
CA GLY A 247 15.12 9.52 12.34
C GLY A 247 15.70 10.81 11.76
N ALA A 248 14.93 11.50 10.92
CA ALA A 248 15.20 12.84 10.44
C ALA A 248 13.97 13.73 10.67
N VAL A 249 14.15 15.05 10.57
CA VAL A 249 13.07 16.02 10.77
C VAL A 249 12.27 16.14 9.48
N ASN A 250 11.01 15.70 9.51
CA ASN A 250 10.12 15.78 8.35
C ASN A 250 9.09 16.91 8.51
N LEU A 251 8.52 17.36 7.39
CA LEU A 251 7.31 18.16 7.32
C LEU A 251 6.26 17.34 6.58
N LEU A 252 5.27 16.78 7.26
CA LEU A 252 4.22 15.97 6.67
C LEU A 252 2.86 16.64 6.93
N ASP A 253 2.08 16.76 5.88
CA ASP A 253 0.74 17.33 5.89
C ASP A 253 -0.12 16.45 4.99
N GLY A 254 -1.17 15.81 5.54
CA GLY A 254 -2.18 15.11 4.73
C GLY A 254 -2.92 16.15 3.92
N GLY A 255 -3.87 16.84 4.52
CA GLY A 255 -4.40 18.06 3.96
C GLY A 255 -5.89 18.18 4.22
N ASP A 256 -6.67 18.23 3.15
CA ASP A 256 -8.13 18.15 3.19
C ASP A 256 -8.56 16.73 2.76
N GLY A 257 -9.11 15.94 3.68
CA GLY A 257 -9.54 14.58 3.38
C GLY A 257 -9.65 13.72 4.64
N ASP A 258 -9.74 12.41 4.45
CA ASP A 258 -9.57 11.41 5.50
C ASP A 258 -8.21 10.72 5.37
N ASP A 259 -7.18 11.30 6.01
CA ASP A 259 -5.79 10.97 5.71
C ASP A 259 -5.18 9.98 6.71
N LEU A 260 -4.37 9.05 6.21
CA LEU A 260 -3.66 8.03 6.97
C LEU A 260 -2.15 8.26 6.97
N LEU A 261 -1.59 8.48 8.17
CA LEU A 261 -0.14 8.45 8.37
C LEU A 261 0.34 7.05 8.73
N VAL A 262 1.37 6.56 8.06
CA VAL A 262 1.97 5.25 8.30
C VAL A 262 3.43 5.43 8.70
N LEU A 263 3.73 5.03 9.93
CA LEU A 263 5.08 5.08 10.45
C LEU A 263 5.72 3.69 10.50
N SER A 264 6.87 3.57 9.83
CA SER A 264 7.78 2.43 10.00
C SER A 264 9.02 2.86 10.79
N HIS A 265 9.11 2.45 12.07
CA HIS A 265 10.26 2.78 12.92
C HIS A 265 11.46 1.84 12.69
N ALA A 266 12.68 2.37 12.80
CA ALA A 266 13.91 1.59 12.68
C ALA A 266 14.30 0.88 14.01
N PRO A 267 14.99 -0.28 13.97
CA PRO A 267 14.89 -1.31 15.02
C PRO A 267 15.45 -1.08 16.43
N SER A 268 16.05 0.08 16.75
CA SER A 268 17.06 0.11 17.84
C SER A 268 16.84 1.11 18.97
N THR A 269 15.82 1.96 18.88
CA THR A 269 15.52 2.98 19.89
C THR A 269 14.07 2.88 20.32
N ALA A 270 13.78 3.33 21.54
CA ALA A 270 12.40 3.51 21.98
C ALA A 270 11.74 4.59 21.12
N LEU A 271 10.61 4.24 20.51
CA LEU A 271 9.73 5.15 19.81
C LEU A 271 8.89 5.91 20.84
N VAL A 272 8.79 7.22 20.65
CA VAL A 272 7.79 8.05 21.33
C VAL A 272 7.00 8.73 20.22
N PHE A 273 5.77 8.28 20.00
CA PHE A 273 4.84 8.85 19.04
C PHE A 273 3.61 9.34 19.80
N THR A 274 3.24 10.61 19.63
CA THR A 274 2.09 11.18 20.31
C THR A 274 1.29 12.10 19.40
N VAL A 275 -0.02 11.92 19.35
CA VAL A 275 -0.95 12.85 18.68
C VAL A 275 -1.58 13.79 19.70
N SER A 276 -1.69 15.08 19.36
CA SER A 276 -2.38 16.07 20.16
C SER A 276 -3.18 17.02 19.28
N GLY A 277 -4.51 16.84 19.28
CA GLY A 277 -5.38 17.52 18.33
C GLY A 277 -5.06 17.06 16.92
N SER A 278 -4.82 17.99 16.00
CA SER A 278 -4.51 17.68 14.60
C SER A 278 -3.01 17.61 14.30
N GLN A 279 -2.16 17.37 15.32
CA GLN A 279 -0.71 17.33 15.16
C GLN A 279 -0.14 16.07 15.81
N ALA A 280 0.80 15.43 15.13
CA ALA A 280 1.59 14.33 15.68
C ALA A 280 3.04 14.74 15.93
N ASP A 281 3.64 14.16 16.96
CA ASP A 281 5.06 14.29 17.31
C ASP A 281 5.69 12.90 17.28
N ASP A 282 6.73 12.73 16.46
CA ASP A 282 7.50 11.49 16.31
C ASP A 282 8.75 11.44 17.19
N GLY A 283 8.91 12.40 18.10
CA GLY A 283 10.06 12.52 19.00
C GLY A 283 11.34 13.02 18.32
N HIS A 284 11.29 13.34 17.03
CA HIS A 284 12.42 13.83 16.25
C HIS A 284 12.29 15.30 15.85
N GLY A 285 11.19 15.96 16.22
CA GLY A 285 10.93 17.37 15.92
C GLY A 285 10.35 17.59 14.52
N SER A 286 9.79 16.54 13.92
CA SER A 286 8.99 16.64 12.69
C SER A 286 7.75 17.50 12.93
N THR A 287 7.26 18.14 11.87
CA THR A 287 5.95 18.78 11.85
C THR A 287 5.01 17.85 11.11
N ILE A 288 4.10 17.20 11.82
CA ILE A 288 3.13 16.26 11.24
C ILE A 288 1.75 16.77 11.60
N ARG A 289 0.87 16.96 10.62
CA ARG A 289 -0.46 17.54 10.82
C ARG A 289 -1.46 17.09 9.78
N ASN A 290 -2.74 17.31 10.08
CA ASN A 290 -3.87 17.00 9.19
C ASN A 290 -3.81 15.52 8.76
N PHE A 291 -3.79 14.64 9.76
CA PHE A 291 -3.99 13.22 9.60
C PHE A 291 -5.04 12.81 10.63
N GLU A 292 -6.04 12.06 10.16
CA GLU A 292 -7.16 11.57 10.94
C GLU A 292 -6.85 10.19 11.50
N HIS A 293 -6.08 9.40 10.74
CA HIS A 293 -5.72 8.02 11.06
C HIS A 293 -4.22 7.80 11.14
N TYR A 294 -3.81 6.87 12.02
CA TYR A 294 -2.41 6.59 12.34
C TYR A 294 -2.15 5.09 12.40
N ALA A 295 -1.23 4.62 11.55
CA ALA A 295 -0.70 3.27 11.60
C ALA A 295 0.76 3.29 12.06
N VAL A 296 1.02 2.91 13.30
CA VAL A 296 2.32 3.06 13.96
C VAL A 296 2.89 1.71 14.39
N GLN A 297 4.13 1.44 14.00
CA GLN A 297 4.83 0.22 14.40
C GLN A 297 6.10 0.54 15.20
N GLY A 298 6.12 0.08 16.46
CA GLY A 298 7.28 -0.05 17.34
C GLY A 298 8.21 -1.21 16.96
N TYR A 299 9.22 -1.52 17.78
CA TYR A 299 10.20 -2.55 17.43
C TYR A 299 10.63 -3.51 18.56
N PHE A 300 11.78 -3.27 19.22
CA PHE A 300 12.31 -4.14 20.29
C PHE A 300 12.54 -3.39 21.60
N ALA A 301 12.21 -2.10 21.65
CA ALA A 301 12.41 -1.25 22.80
C ALA A 301 11.05 -0.95 23.45
N ALA A 302 11.05 -0.48 24.70
CA ALA A 302 9.84 -0.01 25.36
C ALA A 302 9.35 1.29 24.69
N ASP A 303 8.30 1.17 23.89
CA ASP A 303 7.75 2.21 23.04
C ASP A 303 6.55 2.89 23.72
N VAL A 304 6.35 4.18 23.43
CA VAL A 304 5.18 4.94 23.87
C VAL A 304 4.47 5.46 22.63
N ILE A 305 3.29 4.93 22.35
CA ILE A 305 2.48 5.27 21.18
C ILE A 305 1.13 5.77 21.69
N GLN A 306 0.83 7.03 21.41
CA GLN A 306 -0.45 7.68 21.69
C GLN A 306 -1.01 8.18 20.37
N LEU A 307 -2.11 7.57 19.92
CA LEU A 307 -2.72 7.79 18.62
C LEU A 307 -3.76 8.93 18.68
N GLY A 308 -4.58 9.05 17.63
CA GLY A 308 -5.46 10.17 17.33
C GLY A 308 -6.86 10.01 17.91
N SER A 309 -7.88 10.41 17.16
CA SER A 309 -9.30 10.20 17.52
C SER A 309 -10.05 9.45 16.42
N GLY A 310 -9.30 8.89 15.46
CA GLY A 310 -9.81 8.12 14.35
C GLY A 310 -9.53 6.65 14.60
N ASP A 311 -9.98 5.79 13.70
CA ASP A 311 -9.75 4.36 13.78
C ASP A 311 -8.27 4.05 13.48
N ASP A 312 -7.48 3.78 14.52
CA ASP A 312 -6.03 3.73 14.46
C ASP A 312 -5.47 2.30 14.60
N PHE A 313 -4.19 2.13 14.25
CA PHE A 313 -3.49 0.85 14.31
C PHE A 313 -2.12 1.00 14.97
N ALA A 314 -1.86 0.27 16.06
CA ALA A 314 -0.55 0.25 16.69
C ALA A 314 -0.03 -1.16 17.01
N LEU A 315 1.27 -1.36 16.78
CA LEU A 315 2.01 -2.57 17.16
C LEU A 315 3.23 -2.20 18.01
N GLY A 316 3.31 -2.66 19.26
CA GLY A 316 4.51 -2.53 20.12
C GLY A 316 5.63 -3.50 19.71
N ASN A 317 5.25 -4.73 19.33
CA ASN A 317 6.12 -5.87 19.00
C ASN A 317 6.93 -6.41 20.17
N GLY A 318 7.93 -5.68 20.63
CA GLY A 318 8.76 -6.14 21.73
C GLY A 318 9.26 -4.96 22.52
N GLY A 319 9.13 -5.05 23.82
CA GLY A 319 9.36 -3.93 24.71
C GLY A 319 8.36 -4.06 25.85
N ASN A 320 8.45 -3.18 26.84
CA ASN A 320 7.31 -2.99 27.73
C ASN A 320 6.63 -1.74 27.22
N ASP A 321 5.66 -1.92 26.34
CA ASP A 321 5.11 -0.87 25.50
C ASP A 321 3.88 -0.23 26.16
N SER A 322 3.65 1.05 25.83
CA SER A 322 2.45 1.78 26.25
C SER A 322 1.74 2.27 25.00
N LEU A 323 0.61 1.66 24.68
CA LEU A 323 -0.19 1.95 23.49
C LEU A 323 -1.54 2.56 23.91
N SER A 324 -1.94 3.67 23.28
CA SER A 324 -3.21 4.34 23.55
C SER A 324 -3.89 4.76 22.26
N GLY A 325 -5.15 4.37 22.07
CA GLY A 325 -5.98 4.67 20.90
C GLY A 325 -6.73 6.01 20.99
N PHE A 326 -7.32 6.28 22.17
CA PHE A 326 -8.28 7.36 22.44
C PHE A 326 -9.65 7.11 21.80
N ASP A 327 -10.22 8.04 21.03
CA ASP A 327 -11.52 7.82 20.40
C ASP A 327 -11.30 7.10 19.05
N GLY A 328 -12.25 6.30 18.57
CA GLY A 328 -12.11 5.53 17.33
C GLY A 328 -12.26 4.03 17.57
N ASP A 329 -12.50 3.25 16.52
CA ASP A 329 -12.48 1.78 16.59
C ASP A 329 -11.03 1.28 16.36
N ASP A 330 -10.25 1.12 17.43
CA ASP A 330 -8.80 0.94 17.33
C ASP A 330 -8.33 -0.52 17.32
N TYR A 331 -7.15 -0.75 16.75
CA TYR A 331 -6.42 -2.02 16.87
C TYR A 331 -5.06 -1.82 17.53
N LEU A 332 -4.90 -2.37 18.74
CA LEU A 332 -3.69 -2.28 19.54
C LEU A 332 -3.12 -3.68 19.82
N ASN A 333 -1.82 -3.88 19.57
CA ASN A 333 -1.11 -5.11 19.93
C ASN A 333 0.21 -4.79 20.64
N GLY A 334 0.35 -5.22 21.90
CA GLY A 334 1.57 -5.03 22.71
C GLY A 334 2.72 -5.89 22.20
N GLY A 335 2.51 -7.20 22.12
CA GLY A 335 3.41 -8.12 21.46
C GLY A 335 4.18 -8.99 22.44
N THR A 336 5.33 -8.54 22.95
CA THR A 336 6.15 -9.34 23.86
C THR A 336 6.74 -8.54 25.00
N GLN A 337 6.68 -9.15 26.19
CA GLN A 337 6.95 -8.58 27.53
C GLN A 337 5.70 -7.87 28.07
N ASP A 338 5.84 -7.15 29.17
CA ASP A 338 4.69 -6.68 29.95
C ASP A 338 4.23 -5.32 29.42
N ASP A 339 3.11 -5.30 28.68
CA ASP A 339 2.61 -4.15 27.94
C ASP A 339 1.39 -3.50 28.62
N VAL A 340 1.13 -2.23 28.28
CA VAL A 340 -0.07 -1.49 28.69
C VAL A 340 -0.79 -0.97 27.45
N LEU A 341 -2.03 -1.41 27.25
CA LEU A 341 -2.88 -1.02 26.13
C LEU A 341 -4.14 -0.33 26.67
N ASP A 342 -4.48 0.81 26.09
CA ASP A 342 -5.69 1.60 26.41
C ASP A 342 -6.42 1.94 25.11
N GLY A 343 -7.56 1.30 24.85
CA GLY A 343 -8.38 1.50 23.65
C GLY A 343 -8.94 2.92 23.67
N GLY A 344 -9.83 3.19 24.62
CA GLY A 344 -10.32 4.52 24.93
C GLY A 344 -11.82 4.60 24.70
N GLY A 345 -12.26 5.00 23.51
CA GLY A 345 -13.66 5.21 23.17
C GLY A 345 -13.97 4.75 21.76
N GLY A 346 -14.80 3.74 21.58
CA GLY A 346 -15.08 3.11 20.30
C GLY A 346 -15.11 1.60 20.47
N ALA A 347 -15.21 0.81 19.41
CA ALA A 347 -15.23 -0.64 19.50
C ALA A 347 -13.84 -1.21 19.22
N ASP A 348 -13.03 -1.35 20.28
CA ASP A 348 -11.59 -1.59 20.13
C ASP A 348 -11.21 -3.08 20.09
N THR A 349 -10.03 -3.38 19.53
CA THR A 349 -9.39 -4.69 19.61
C THR A 349 -8.00 -4.58 20.25
N LEU A 350 -7.86 -5.13 21.45
CA LEU A 350 -6.64 -5.10 22.25
C LEU A 350 -6.04 -6.50 22.42
N LEU A 351 -4.76 -6.64 22.07
CA LEU A 351 -4.02 -7.89 22.13
C LEU A 351 -2.71 -7.73 22.92
N GLY A 352 -2.56 -8.38 24.07
CA GLY A 352 -1.29 -8.38 24.85
C GLY A 352 -0.23 -9.32 24.26
N ASP A 353 -0.65 -10.47 23.73
CA ASP A 353 0.17 -11.55 23.18
C ASP A 353 1.03 -12.32 24.19
N ARG A 354 2.24 -11.88 24.56
CA ARG A 354 3.09 -12.57 25.55
C ARG A 354 3.58 -11.59 26.60
N GLY A 355 3.27 -11.82 27.86
CA GLY A 355 3.63 -10.90 28.91
C GLY A 355 2.66 -11.00 30.05
N ASN A 356 2.85 -10.19 31.09
CA ASN A 356 1.78 -9.88 32.02
C ASN A 356 1.26 -8.51 31.61
N ASP A 357 0.23 -8.51 30.78
CA ASP A 357 -0.23 -7.31 30.09
C ASP A 357 -1.36 -6.66 30.87
N THR A 358 -1.52 -5.34 30.71
CA THR A 358 -2.67 -4.60 31.23
C THR A 358 -3.46 -4.00 30.07
N LEU A 359 -4.70 -4.41 29.89
CA LEU A 359 -5.55 -3.98 28.77
C LEU A 359 -6.79 -3.26 29.31
N PHE A 360 -7.01 -2.03 28.85
CA PHE A 360 -8.20 -1.23 29.13
C PHE A 360 -9.00 -1.04 27.83
N GLY A 361 -10.20 -1.60 27.74
CA GLY A 361 -11.10 -1.40 26.59
C GLY A 361 -11.57 0.05 26.53
N GLY A 362 -12.37 0.46 27.52
CA GLY A 362 -12.79 1.85 27.67
C GLY A 362 -14.30 2.00 27.47
N ASP A 363 -14.75 3.02 26.77
CA ASP A 363 -16.16 3.15 26.36
C ASP A 363 -16.33 2.44 25.02
N GLY A 364 -17.21 1.44 24.88
CA GLY A 364 -17.11 0.65 23.66
C GLY A 364 -17.88 -0.65 23.60
N ALA A 365 -17.48 -1.51 22.69
CA ALA A 365 -17.88 -2.90 22.70
C ALA A 365 -16.65 -3.70 22.30
N ASP A 366 -15.78 -3.92 23.27
CA ASP A 366 -14.36 -4.13 23.00
C ASP A 366 -14.02 -5.62 22.92
N ILE A 367 -12.90 -5.91 22.29
CA ILE A 367 -12.33 -7.25 22.21
C ILE A 367 -10.98 -7.24 22.90
N LEU A 368 -10.90 -7.87 24.07
CA LEU A 368 -9.66 -7.96 24.84
C LEU A 368 -9.13 -9.39 24.80
N ARG A 369 -7.85 -9.54 24.49
CA ARG A 369 -7.12 -10.80 24.57
C ARG A 369 -5.74 -10.56 25.20
N GLY A 370 -5.60 -10.93 26.47
CA GLY A 370 -4.33 -10.90 27.19
C GLY A 370 -3.26 -11.74 26.49
N GLY A 371 -3.45 -13.07 26.49
CA GLY A 371 -2.59 -13.96 25.71
C GLY A 371 -1.86 -14.93 26.60
N LYS A 372 -0.51 -14.90 26.61
CA LYS A 372 0.31 -15.73 27.48
C LYS A 372 0.87 -14.90 28.63
N GLY A 373 0.52 -15.29 29.83
CA GLY A 373 1.07 -14.79 31.08
C GLY A 373 -0.08 -14.52 32.03
N ARG A 374 0.09 -13.58 32.95
CA ARG A 374 -0.97 -13.22 33.90
C ARG A 374 -1.46 -11.81 33.59
N ASP A 375 -2.53 -11.72 32.82
CA ASP A 375 -2.99 -10.44 32.29
C ASP A 375 -4.06 -9.81 33.18
N ASP A 376 -4.09 -8.48 33.24
CA ASP A 376 -5.08 -7.68 33.94
C ASP A 376 -5.97 -6.98 32.88
N LEU A 377 -7.23 -7.39 32.77
CA LEU A 377 -8.17 -6.99 31.72
C LEU A 377 -9.31 -6.15 32.31
N PHE A 378 -9.60 -5.01 31.69
CA PHE A 378 -10.67 -4.08 32.06
C PHE A 378 -11.50 -3.82 30.81
N GLY A 379 -12.75 -4.26 30.77
CA GLY A 379 -13.66 -4.01 29.63
C GLY A 379 -14.06 -2.55 29.57
N GLY A 380 -14.45 -1.98 30.71
CA GLY A 380 -14.97 -0.63 30.79
C GLY A 380 -16.49 -0.59 30.63
N ALA A 381 -16.97 0.34 29.81
CA ALA A 381 -18.40 0.55 29.59
C ALA A 381 -18.83 -0.01 28.24
N GLY A 382 -19.82 -0.89 28.25
CA GLY A 382 -20.45 -1.42 27.05
C GLY A 382 -20.31 -2.92 26.99
N ALA A 383 -20.46 -3.53 25.79
CA ALA A 383 -20.67 -4.97 25.69
C ALA A 383 -19.40 -5.70 25.26
N ASP A 384 -18.57 -6.06 26.24
CA ASP A 384 -17.18 -6.43 26.00
C ASP A 384 -16.97 -7.94 25.83
N GLN A 385 -15.93 -8.31 25.10
CA GLN A 385 -15.55 -9.68 24.81
C GLN A 385 -14.13 -9.98 25.30
N PHE A 386 -14.04 -10.77 26.36
CA PHE A 386 -12.77 -11.29 26.88
C PHE A 386 -12.45 -12.63 26.21
N ARG A 387 -11.49 -12.62 25.28
CA ARG A 387 -11.07 -13.80 24.51
C ARG A 387 -9.97 -14.56 25.23
N MET A 388 -10.33 -15.70 25.81
CA MET A 388 -9.37 -16.49 26.56
C MET A 388 -8.46 -17.29 25.65
N ALA A 389 -7.15 -17.11 25.82
CA ALA A 389 -6.16 -18.04 25.32
C ALA A 389 -6.01 -19.16 26.36
N ILE A 390 -6.58 -20.35 26.13
CA ILE A 390 -6.27 -21.45 27.05
C ILE A 390 -4.81 -21.85 26.80
N PRO A 391 -3.94 -21.79 27.81
CA PRO A 391 -2.58 -22.28 27.66
C PRO A 391 -2.62 -23.77 27.28
N LEU A 392 -1.71 -24.19 26.39
CA LEU A 392 -1.37 -25.61 26.27
C LEU A 392 -0.71 -26.01 27.61
N PHE A 393 -1.51 -26.49 28.57
CA PHE A 393 -1.11 -26.72 29.96
C PHE A 393 0.12 -27.61 30.15
N GLU A 394 1.01 -27.19 31.05
CA GLU A 394 1.45 -28.07 32.15
C GLU A 394 0.45 -27.90 33.30
N ALA A 395 -0.19 -28.98 33.73
CA ALA A 395 -1.23 -28.95 34.76
C ALA A 395 -0.70 -28.38 36.10
N GLY A 396 -1.45 -27.44 36.69
CA GLY A 396 -1.26 -26.99 38.08
C GLY A 396 -0.58 -25.63 38.31
N SER A 397 -0.24 -24.86 37.27
CA SER A 397 0.25 -23.49 37.45
C SER A 397 -0.91 -22.50 37.47
N LEU A 398 -1.29 -22.01 38.65
CA LEU A 398 -2.17 -20.84 38.83
C LEU A 398 -1.42 -19.51 38.61
N ALA A 399 -0.16 -19.55 38.19
CA ALA A 399 0.70 -18.37 38.13
C ALA A 399 0.43 -17.47 36.91
N GLU A 400 -0.29 -17.98 35.92
CA GLU A 400 -0.60 -17.35 34.62
C GLU A 400 -2.13 -17.26 34.43
N THR A 401 -2.87 -16.99 35.52
CA THR A 401 -4.34 -16.83 35.45
C THR A 401 -4.69 -15.35 35.31
N ASP A 402 -5.26 -15.00 34.15
CA ASP A 402 -5.74 -13.66 33.86
C ASP A 402 -6.83 -13.21 34.85
N ILE A 403 -6.92 -11.91 35.07
CA ILE A 403 -7.93 -11.27 35.89
C ILE A 403 -8.77 -10.35 35.03
N ILE A 404 -10.08 -10.52 35.08
CA ILE A 404 -11.04 -9.56 34.53
C ILE A 404 -11.59 -8.74 35.70
N HIS A 405 -11.38 -7.42 35.69
CA HIS A 405 -11.60 -6.58 36.87
C HIS A 405 -13.02 -6.03 37.03
N ASP A 406 -13.78 -5.93 35.94
CA ASP A 406 -15.01 -5.14 35.86
C ASP A 406 -16.16 -5.82 35.11
N PHE A 407 -16.15 -7.16 35.01
CA PHE A 407 -17.14 -7.93 34.26
C PHE A 407 -18.61 -7.61 34.65
N GLU A 408 -19.42 -7.13 33.71
CA GLU A 408 -20.84 -6.83 33.84
C GLU A 408 -21.74 -7.94 33.28
N LEU A 409 -22.53 -8.56 34.16
CA LEU A 409 -23.43 -9.66 33.82
C LEU A 409 -24.51 -9.30 32.79
N GLY A 410 -24.67 -10.17 31.79
CA GLY A 410 -25.67 -10.00 30.73
C GLY A 410 -25.34 -8.90 29.73
N LEU A 411 -24.21 -8.23 29.90
CA LEU A 411 -23.65 -7.26 28.98
C LEU A 411 -22.36 -7.84 28.35
N ASP A 412 -21.40 -8.21 29.20
CA ASP A 412 -20.10 -8.74 28.79
C ASP A 412 -20.12 -10.24 28.52
N ARG A 413 -19.08 -10.73 27.83
CA ARG A 413 -18.93 -12.13 27.46
C ARG A 413 -17.50 -12.62 27.60
N VAL A 414 -17.37 -13.83 28.14
CA VAL A 414 -16.13 -14.61 28.05
C VAL A 414 -16.20 -15.52 26.82
N THR A 415 -15.23 -15.40 25.94
CA THR A 415 -15.18 -16.15 24.67
C THR A 415 -14.03 -17.15 24.67
N VAL A 416 -14.32 -18.38 24.24
CA VAL A 416 -13.36 -19.49 24.21
C VAL A 416 -13.35 -20.15 22.83
N ASN A 417 -12.16 -20.43 22.27
CA ASN A 417 -12.03 -20.96 20.91
C ASN A 417 -12.20 -22.50 20.86
N ASN A 418 -13.02 -23.01 19.93
CA ASN A 418 -13.27 -24.45 19.74
C ASN A 418 -12.01 -25.26 19.36
N ALA A 419 -11.01 -24.64 18.72
CA ALA A 419 -9.71 -25.28 18.47
C ALA A 419 -8.99 -25.69 19.76
N VAL A 420 -9.35 -25.05 20.88
CA VAL A 420 -8.68 -25.20 22.17
C VAL A 420 -9.45 -26.15 23.10
N VAL A 421 -10.79 -26.14 23.04
CA VAL A 421 -11.64 -27.07 23.80
C VAL A 421 -11.96 -28.38 23.05
N GLY A 422 -11.57 -28.47 21.78
CA GLY A 422 -11.79 -29.64 20.92
C GLY A 422 -13.26 -29.88 20.59
N THR A 423 -13.59 -31.04 20.01
CA THR A 423 -14.98 -31.36 19.58
C THR A 423 -15.96 -31.62 20.74
N ALA A 424 -15.59 -31.27 21.98
CA ALA A 424 -16.40 -31.48 23.17
C ALA A 424 -17.61 -30.54 23.22
N PHE A 425 -17.51 -29.36 22.62
CA PHE A 425 -18.56 -28.34 22.62
C PHE A 425 -18.90 -27.92 21.18
N ALA A 426 -20.16 -27.56 20.94
CA ALA A 426 -20.57 -26.93 19.69
C ALA A 426 -20.27 -25.42 19.74
N SER A 427 -19.99 -24.81 18.59
CA SER A 427 -19.89 -23.35 18.51
C SER A 427 -21.24 -22.68 18.80
N GLY A 428 -21.18 -21.51 19.42
CA GLY A 428 -22.33 -20.74 19.88
C GLY A 428 -22.43 -20.64 21.40
N ALA A 429 -23.62 -20.26 21.88
CA ALA A 429 -23.92 -20.18 23.30
C ALA A 429 -23.87 -21.58 23.93
N LEU A 430 -23.30 -21.66 25.13
CA LEU A 430 -23.18 -22.91 25.87
C LEU A 430 -24.57 -23.42 26.31
N ASP A 431 -24.78 -24.73 26.26
CA ASP A 431 -25.99 -25.33 26.85
C ASP A 431 -25.94 -25.16 28.38
N ALA A 432 -27.05 -24.70 28.98
CA ALA A 432 -27.17 -24.53 30.43
C ALA A 432 -26.88 -25.82 31.23
N ALA A 433 -27.01 -27.00 30.62
CA ALA A 433 -26.66 -28.27 31.25
C ALA A 433 -25.14 -28.51 31.39
N LEU A 434 -24.31 -27.73 30.70
CA LEU A 434 -22.85 -27.82 30.72
C LEU A 434 -22.20 -26.72 31.59
N PHE A 435 -23.00 -25.90 32.26
CA PHE A 435 -22.55 -24.81 33.14
C PHE A 435 -23.06 -24.99 34.57
N HIS A 436 -22.16 -24.92 35.54
CA HIS A 436 -22.46 -25.14 36.95
C HIS A 436 -21.89 -24.05 37.85
N PHE A 437 -22.60 -23.71 38.92
CA PHE A 437 -22.15 -22.79 39.96
C PHE A 437 -21.79 -23.57 41.24
N ASP A 438 -20.63 -23.33 41.83
CA ASP A 438 -20.14 -23.91 43.09
C ASP A 438 -20.52 -25.40 43.25
N GLY A 439 -20.13 -26.23 42.28
CA GLY A 439 -20.66 -27.57 42.11
C GLY A 439 -19.60 -28.64 41.82
N PRO A 440 -19.87 -29.92 42.16
CA PRO A 440 -18.94 -31.01 41.91
C PRO A 440 -18.70 -31.22 40.41
N VAL A 441 -17.44 -31.51 40.05
CA VAL A 441 -17.05 -31.96 38.71
C VAL A 441 -17.77 -33.26 38.34
N GLY A 442 -18.67 -33.19 37.36
CA GLY A 442 -19.45 -34.32 36.85
C GLY A 442 -18.72 -35.01 35.71
N THR A 443 -19.00 -36.28 35.42
CA THR A 443 -18.17 -37.17 34.55
C THR A 443 -18.06 -36.79 33.05
N ALA A 444 -18.46 -35.59 32.65
CA ALA A 444 -18.40 -35.07 31.28
C ALA A 444 -17.79 -33.66 31.27
N ALA A 445 -17.25 -33.23 30.13
CA ALA A 445 -16.65 -31.91 30.00
C ALA A 445 -17.67 -30.79 30.29
N GLN A 446 -17.30 -29.84 31.15
CA GLN A 446 -18.21 -28.80 31.64
C GLN A 446 -17.45 -27.55 32.10
N PHE A 447 -18.16 -26.42 32.13
CA PHE A 447 -17.68 -25.17 32.72
C PHE A 447 -18.27 -25.01 34.12
N TYR A 448 -17.48 -24.49 35.05
CA TYR A 448 -18.00 -24.13 36.36
C TYR A 448 -17.31 -22.91 36.98
N LEU A 449 -18.01 -22.24 37.89
CA LEU A 449 -17.49 -21.14 38.69
C LEU A 449 -17.21 -21.62 40.12
N GLU A 450 -16.05 -21.23 40.67
CA GLU A 450 -15.67 -21.40 42.08
C GLU A 450 -15.50 -20.04 42.77
N GLU A 451 -16.22 -19.81 43.87
CA GLU A 451 -16.04 -18.60 44.68
C GLU A 451 -14.71 -18.63 45.48
N LEU A 452 -13.81 -17.66 45.25
CA LEU A 452 -12.50 -17.61 45.90
C LEU A 452 -12.44 -16.75 47.18
N ALA A 453 -13.23 -15.66 47.25
CA ALA A 453 -13.29 -14.75 48.40
C ALA A 453 -14.59 -13.90 48.45
N SER A 454 -15.13 -13.70 49.67
CA SER A 454 -16.24 -12.82 50.12
C SER A 454 -17.36 -12.41 49.15
N GLY A 455 -17.73 -13.23 48.16
CA GLY A 455 -18.85 -13.02 47.24
C GLY A 455 -18.56 -12.17 45.99
N ASP A 456 -17.33 -11.68 45.80
CA ASP A 456 -17.01 -10.71 44.74
C ASP A 456 -15.94 -11.20 43.74
N VAL A 457 -15.31 -12.35 43.99
CA VAL A 457 -14.30 -12.95 43.09
C VAL A 457 -14.63 -14.40 42.79
N PHE A 458 -14.78 -14.73 41.50
CA PHE A 458 -15.11 -16.06 41.02
C PHE A 458 -14.08 -16.56 40.01
N ARG A 459 -13.68 -17.81 40.14
CA ARG A 459 -12.78 -18.47 39.19
C ARG A 459 -13.58 -19.24 38.15
N LEU A 460 -13.40 -18.91 36.87
CA LEU A 460 -13.99 -19.66 35.77
C LEU A 460 -13.08 -20.82 35.37
N ILE A 461 -13.62 -22.03 35.40
CA ILE A 461 -12.87 -23.27 35.18
C ILE A 461 -13.54 -24.10 34.09
N LEU A 462 -12.74 -24.60 33.15
CA LEU A 462 -13.12 -25.63 32.20
C LEU A 462 -12.58 -26.98 32.68
N ASP A 463 -13.46 -27.92 33.03
CA ASP A 463 -13.09 -29.31 33.26
C ASP A 463 -13.32 -30.11 31.98
N MET A 464 -12.25 -30.61 31.36
CA MET A 464 -12.33 -31.38 30.12
C MET A 464 -12.57 -32.88 30.32
N ASN A 465 -12.26 -33.45 31.49
CA ASN A 465 -12.33 -34.90 31.74
C ASN A 465 -13.49 -35.28 32.68
N GLY A 466 -14.08 -34.31 33.37
CA GLY A 466 -15.24 -34.49 34.22
C GLY A 466 -14.94 -35.19 35.56
N THR A 467 -13.67 -35.38 35.93
CA THR A 467 -13.34 -36.27 37.06
C THR A 467 -12.53 -35.63 38.17
N ASP A 468 -11.74 -34.59 37.93
CA ASP A 468 -10.89 -33.96 38.96
C ASP A 468 -9.97 -32.84 38.41
N ALA A 469 -9.41 -32.07 39.36
CA ALA A 469 -8.47 -30.96 39.19
C ALA A 469 -7.22 -31.25 38.32
N ASP A 470 -6.90 -32.52 38.04
CA ASP A 470 -5.77 -32.91 37.19
C ASP A 470 -6.04 -32.68 35.68
N GLY A 471 -7.30 -32.39 35.29
CA GLY A 471 -7.70 -32.04 33.91
C GLY A 471 -8.47 -30.71 33.77
N ALA A 472 -8.51 -29.91 34.84
CA ALA A 472 -9.21 -28.64 34.88
C ALA A 472 -8.30 -27.48 34.45
N ALA A 473 -8.83 -26.65 33.56
CA ALA A 473 -8.21 -25.46 33.01
C ALA A 473 -8.83 -24.22 33.65
N VAL A 474 -8.05 -23.46 34.41
CA VAL A 474 -8.49 -22.14 34.87
C VAL A 474 -8.43 -21.18 33.69
N LEU A 475 -9.54 -20.51 33.40
CA LEU A 475 -9.65 -19.57 32.29
C LEU A 475 -9.36 -18.15 32.74
N ALA A 476 -10.02 -17.69 33.81
CA ALA A 476 -9.80 -16.36 34.38
C ALA A 476 -10.36 -16.29 35.80
N ASP A 477 -9.84 -15.36 36.60
CA ASP A 477 -10.47 -14.88 37.82
C ASP A 477 -11.30 -13.62 37.49
N LEU A 478 -12.61 -13.71 37.69
CA LEU A 478 -13.58 -12.65 37.42
C LEU A 478 -13.82 -11.82 38.69
N GLN A 479 -13.73 -10.50 38.58
CA GLN A 479 -14.09 -9.54 39.62
C GLN A 479 -15.20 -8.62 39.10
N GLY A 480 -16.18 -8.30 39.95
CA GLY A 480 -17.34 -7.52 39.55
C GLY A 480 -18.55 -7.75 40.46
N ALA A 481 -19.44 -6.75 40.53
CA ALA A 481 -20.64 -6.88 41.32
C ALA A 481 -21.57 -7.95 40.72
N HIS A 482 -22.09 -8.84 41.56
CA HIS A 482 -23.14 -9.81 41.23
C HIS A 482 -22.77 -11.02 40.36
N ILE A 483 -21.49 -11.33 40.10
CA ILE A 483 -21.04 -12.49 39.28
C ILE A 483 -21.70 -13.84 39.68
N ALA A 484 -22.17 -13.97 40.93
CA ALA A 484 -23.01 -15.09 41.37
C ALA A 484 -24.24 -15.40 40.49
N GLY A 485 -24.67 -14.47 39.62
CA GLY A 485 -25.75 -14.63 38.66
C GLY A 485 -25.36 -15.09 37.26
N MET A 486 -24.07 -15.34 36.97
CA MET A 486 -23.59 -15.76 35.65
C MET A 486 -24.26 -17.04 35.17
N THR A 487 -24.50 -17.14 33.86
CA THR A 487 -25.16 -18.26 33.20
C THR A 487 -24.39 -18.72 31.96
N ALA A 488 -24.85 -19.82 31.35
CA ALA A 488 -24.29 -20.31 30.10
C ALA A 488 -24.43 -19.33 28.90
N ALA A 489 -25.26 -18.28 29.02
CA ALA A 489 -25.40 -17.25 27.98
C ALA A 489 -24.24 -16.25 27.96
N ASP A 490 -23.50 -16.15 29.07
CA ASP A 490 -22.37 -15.22 29.27
C ASP A 490 -21.03 -15.85 28.79
N ILE A 491 -21.08 -17.11 28.32
CA ILE A 491 -19.95 -17.85 27.75
C ILE A 491 -20.25 -18.19 26.29
N PHE A 492 -19.33 -17.85 25.40
CA PHE A 492 -19.46 -18.12 23.97
C PHE A 492 -18.31 -19.00 23.44
N ILE A 493 -18.64 -20.03 22.66
CA ILE A 493 -17.67 -20.89 22.00
C ILE A 493 -17.58 -20.50 20.52
N LEU A 494 -16.39 -20.09 20.04
CA LEU A 494 -16.14 -19.72 18.63
C LEU A 494 -15.94 -20.94 17.74
#